data_AF-A0A7W0BZN6-F1
#
_entry.id   AF-A0A7W0BZN6-F1
#
_cell.length_a   1.000
_cell.length_b   1.000
_cell.length_c   1.000
_cell.angle_alpha   90.00
_cell.angle_beta   90.00
_cell.angle_gamma   90.00
#
_symmetry.space_group_name_H-M   'P 1'
#
loop_
_entity.id
_entity.type
_entity.pdbx_description
1 polymer ?
#
loop_
_entity_poly.entity_id
_entity_poly.type
_entity_poly.pdbx_seq_one_letter_code
_entity_poly.pdbx_strand_id
1 'polypeptide(L)' 'MAAYLAQRIIDGAYTYDYVIQRRPDLKEGIDVYLISKDRGDLITK' A
#
# COMPACT_ATOMS: atom_id res chain seq x y z
N MET A 1 -1.23 9.81 -5.60
CA MET A 1 -1.69 9.60 -4.20
C MET A 1 -1.46 8.17 -3.72
N ALA A 2 -1.85 7.13 -4.48
CA ALA A 2 -1.58 5.73 -4.11
C ALA A 2 -0.09 5.43 -3.86
N ALA A 3 0.81 5.89 -4.76
CA ALA A 3 2.26 5.75 -4.59
C ALA A 3 2.80 6.35 -3.28
N TYR A 4 2.27 7.49 -2.84
CA TYR A 4 2.68 8.12 -1.59
C TYR A 4 2.25 7.29 -0.37
N LEU A 5 1.02 6.78 -0.37
CA LEU A 5 0.53 5.91 0.70
C LEU A 5 1.25 4.56 0.71
N ALA A 6 1.51 3.99 -0.47
CA ALA A 6 2.31 2.78 -0.63
C ALA A 6 3.73 2.98 -0.09
N GLN A 7 4.36 4.12 -0.38
CA GLN A 7 5.66 4.46 0.20
C GLN A 7 5.59 4.55 1.74
N ARG A 8 4.54 5.14 2.31
CA ARG A 8 4.34 5.16 3.77
C ARG A 8 4.15 3.78 4.38
N ILE A 9 3.57 2.83 3.64
CA ILE A 9 3.48 1.42 4.05
C ILE A 9 4.87 0.77 4.04
N ILE A 10 5.68 1.03 3.00
CA ILE A 10 7.07 0.58 2.92
C ILE A 10 7.91 1.15 4.07
N ASP A 11 7.70 2.42 4.39
CA ASP A 11 8.39 3.13 5.48
C ASP A 11 7.90 2.67 6.88
N GLY A 12 6.89 1.81 6.96
CA GLY A 12 6.32 1.30 8.22
C GLY A 12 5.50 2.32 9.00
N ALA A 13 5.19 3.48 8.41
CA ALA A 13 4.38 4.52 9.05
C ALA A 13 2.89 4.13 9.10
N TYR A 14 2.43 3.32 8.16
CA TYR A 14 1.07 2.78 8.11
C TYR A 14 1.08 1.30 7.72
N THR A 15 0.09 0.54 8.17
CA THR A 15 -0.14 -0.82 7.68
C THR A 15 -1.00 -0.79 6.43
N TYR A 16 -0.83 -1.79 5.57
CA TYR A 16 -1.64 -1.94 4.36
C TYR A 16 -3.14 -1.94 4.69
N ASP A 17 -3.56 -2.77 5.65
CA ASP A 17 -4.96 -2.86 6.07
C ASP A 17 -5.55 -1.52 6.51
N TYR A 18 -4.78 -0.73 7.26
CA TYR A 18 -5.23 0.58 7.73
C TYR A 18 -5.47 1.55 6.57
N VAL A 19 -4.61 1.52 5.56
CA VAL A 19 -4.76 2.36 4.37
C VAL A 19 -5.93 1.88 3.53
N ILE A 20 -6.08 0.58 3.31
CA ILE A 20 -7.18 0.01 2.51
C ILE A 20 -8.54 0.19 3.18
N GLN A 21 -8.63 0.09 4.52
CA GLN A 21 -9.88 0.36 5.24
C GLN A 21 -10.35 1.81 5.06
N ARG A 22 -9.43 2.76 5.02
CA ARG A 22 -9.76 4.19 4.88
C ARG A 22 -9.94 4.62 3.44
N ARG A 23 -9.15 4.03 2.54
CA ARG A 23 -9.04 4.39 1.13
C ARG A 23 -9.02 3.13 0.27
N PRO A 24 -10.14 2.37 0.24
CA PRO A 24 -10.24 1.18 -0.60
C PRO A 24 -10.19 1.55 -2.09
N ASP A 25 -10.55 2.81 -2.43
CA ASP A 25 -10.42 3.41 -3.75
C ASP A 25 -8.97 3.36 -4.29
N LEU A 26 -7.97 3.38 -3.40
CA LEU A 26 -6.56 3.41 -3.78
C LEU A 26 -5.89 2.05 -3.73
N LYS A 27 -6.62 0.97 -3.40
CA LYS A 27 -6.06 -0.38 -3.24
C LYS A 27 -5.26 -0.82 -4.45
N GLU A 28 -5.86 -0.76 -5.63
CA GLU A 28 -5.23 -1.23 -6.86
C GLU A 28 -3.95 -0.47 -7.18
N GLY A 29 -3.93 0.85 -6.98
CA GLY A 29 -2.73 1.67 -7.18
C GLY A 29 -1.64 1.42 -6.14
N ILE A 30 -2.02 1.08 -4.91
CA ILE A 30 -1.07 0.71 -3.84
C ILE A 30 -0.48 -0.66 -4.13
N ASP A 31 -1.29 -1.63 -4.56
CA ASP A 31 -0.86 -2.99 -4.92
C ASP A 31 0.16 -2.95 -6.05
N VAL A 32 -0.17 -2.25 -7.15
CA VAL A 32 0.74 -2.09 -8.28
C VAL A 32 2.06 -1.46 -7.84
N TYR A 33 2.01 -0.45 -6.97
CA TYR A 33 3.22 0.22 -6.48
C TYR A 33 4.07 -0.72 -5.61
N LEU A 34 3.45 -1.41 -4.65
CA LEU A 34 4.13 -2.36 -3.76
C LEU A 34 4.75 -3.51 -4.56
N ILE A 35 4.02 -4.09 -5.52
CA ILE A 35 4.54 -5.13 -6.41
C ILE A 35 5.71 -4.60 -7.25
N SER A 36 5.60 -3.38 -7.81
CA SER A 36 6.68 -2.78 -8.61
C SER A 36 7.96 -2.48 -7.82
N LYS A 37 7.87 -2.47 -6.49
CA LYS A 37 8.99 -2.25 -5.56
C LYS A 37 9.49 -3.54 -4.94
N ASP A 38 9.03 -4.71 -5.42
CA ASP A 38 9.28 -6.02 -4.82
C ASP A 38 8.87 -6.09 -3.34
N ARG A 39 7.88 -5.27 -2.96
CA ARG A 39 7.31 -5.17 -1.60
C ARG A 39 5.88 -5.69 -1.53
N GLY A 40 5.56 -6.67 -2.38
CA GLY A 40 4.28 -7.39 -2.34
C GLY A 40 4.07 -8.18 -1.05
N ASP A 41 5.13 -8.41 -0.27
CA ASP A 41 5.09 -9.00 1.07
C ASP A 41 4.27 -8.17 2.07
N LEU A 42 4.18 -6.85 1.85
CA LEU A 42 3.42 -5.95 2.71
C LEU A 42 1.91 -5.93 2.40
N ILE A 43 1.48 -6.60 1.33
CA ILE A 43 0.06 -6.71 0.96
C ILE A 43 -0.57 -7.81 1.82
N THR A 44 -1.32 -7.38 2.84
CA THR A 44 -2.15 -8.27 3.65
C THR A 44 -3.48 -8.56 2.93
N LYS A 45 -3.96 -9.80 3.08
CA LYS A 45 -5.06 -10.38 2.30
C LYS A 45 -6.43 -10.06 2.87
#